data_AF-A0A7C1MJN4-F1
#
_entry.id   AF-A0A7C1MJN4-F1
#
_cell.length_a   1.000
_cell.length_b   1.000
_cell.length_c   1.000
_cell.angle_alpha   90.00
_cell.angle_beta   90.00
_cell.angle_gamma   90.00
#
_symmetry.space_group_name_H-M   'P 1'
#
loop_
_entity.id
_entity.type
_entity.pdbx_description
1 polymer ?
#
loop_
_entity_poly.entity_id
_entity_poly.type
_entity_poly.pdbx_seq_one_letter_code
_entity_poly.pdbx_strand_id
1 'polypeptide(L)' 'VKGEFDRNIDVIVFGHSHRPFNEKRGETLFFNPGSPTDTFFSPYNSCGILKINNNIHAEIIKLDNE' A
#
# COMPACT_ATOMS: atom_id res chain seq x y z
N VAL A 1 9.65 13.51 3.35
CA VAL A 1 9.46 12.56 2.22
C VAL A 1 9.69 13.23 0.87
N LYS A 2 8.80 14.09 0.32
CA LYS A 2 9.03 14.72 -1.00
C LYS A 2 10.28 15.61 -1.12
N GLY A 3 10.84 16.07 0.00
CA GLY A 3 12.10 16.85 0.01
C GLY A 3 13.38 16.01 0.09
N GLU A 4 13.28 14.70 0.35
CA GLU A 4 14.44 13.81 0.49
C GLU A 4 14.58 12.81 -0.66
N PHE A 5 13.51 12.62 -1.42
CA PHE A 5 13.47 11.75 -2.58
C PHE A 5 13.22 12.59 -3.84
N ASP A 6 13.57 12.03 -5.00
CA ASP A 6 13.38 12.69 -6.28
C ASP A 6 11.94 13.19 -6.48
N ARG A 7 11.78 14.25 -7.27
CA ARG A 7 10.46 14.87 -7.47
C ARG A 7 9.48 13.98 -8.24
N ASN A 8 9.97 12.93 -8.88
CA ASN A 8 9.21 12.04 -9.76
C ASN A 8 9.04 10.64 -9.13
N ILE A 9 8.39 10.57 -7.96
CA ILE A 9 8.03 9.29 -7.36
C ILE A 9 6.67 8.84 -7.90
N ASP A 10 6.65 7.69 -8.55
CA ASP A 10 5.41 7.07 -9.04
C ASP A 10 4.65 6.35 -7.92
N VAL A 11 5.35 5.71 -6.98
CA VAL A 11 4.74 4.95 -5.87
C VAL A 11 5.53 5.13 -4.57
N ILE A 12 4.80 5.33 -3.48
CA ILE A 12 5.32 5.28 -2.11
C ILE A 12 4.67 4.09 -1.41
N VAL A 13 5.49 3.09 -1.07
CA VAL A 13 5.08 1.95 -0.24
C VAL A 13 5.45 2.23 1.21
N PHE A 14 4.48 2.14 2.13
CA PHE A 14 4.67 2.44 3.55
C PHE A 14 3.86 1.50 4.45
N GLY A 15 4.13 1.55 5.76
CA GLY A 15 3.54 0.64 6.73
C GLY A 15 3.39 1.27 8.12
N HIS A 16 3.72 0.50 9.17
CA HIS A 16 3.63 0.86 10.59
C HIS A 16 2.21 0.96 11.17
N SER A 17 1.26 1.57 10.46
CA SER A 17 -0.11 1.73 10.95
C SER A 17 -0.95 0.45 10.93
N HIS A 18 -0.51 -0.58 10.21
CA HIS A 18 -1.26 -1.81 9.90
C HIS A 18 -2.59 -1.57 9.15
N ARG A 19 -2.90 -0.34 8.76
CA ARG A 19 -4.14 0.00 8.05
C ARG A 19 -3.91 -0.04 6.54
N PRO A 20 -4.67 -0.87 5.80
CA PRO A 20 -4.54 -0.91 4.35
C PRO A 20 -4.89 0.45 3.73
N PHE A 21 -4.10 0.89 2.74
CA PHE A 21 -4.24 2.20 2.09
C PHE A 21 -3.83 2.10 0.62
N ASN A 22 -4.67 2.60 -0.29
CA ASN A 22 -4.39 2.58 -1.73
C ASN A 22 -5.05 3.80 -2.39
N GLU A 23 -4.32 4.91 -2.47
CA GLU A 23 -4.83 6.15 -3.05
C GLU A 23 -3.78 6.85 -3.92
N LYS A 24 -4.21 7.42 -5.05
CA LYS A 24 -3.38 8.29 -5.88
C LYS A 24 -3.50 9.74 -5.40
N ARG A 25 -2.37 10.40 -5.11
CA ARG A 25 -2.31 11.82 -4.70
C ARG A 25 -1.44 12.60 -5.68
N GLY A 26 -2.08 13.30 -6.62
CA GLY A 26 -1.40 13.83 -7.80
C GLY A 26 -0.97 12.68 -8.71
N GLU A 27 0.30 12.65 -9.10
CA GLU A 27 0.85 11.54 -9.91
C GLU A 27 1.37 10.37 -9.07
N THR A 28 1.56 10.55 -7.78
CA THR A 28 2.14 9.53 -6.90
C THR A 28 1.05 8.64 -6.30
N LEU A 29 1.20 7.33 -6.45
CA LEU A 29 0.43 6.33 -5.73
C LEU A 29 0.97 6.18 -4.30
N PHE A 30 0.09 6.24 -3.31
CA PHE A 30 0.40 5.96 -1.91
C PHE A 30 -0.21 4.62 -1.54
N PHE A 31 0.66 3.68 -1.13
CA PHE A 31 0.27 2.30 -0.90
C PHE A 31 0.76 1.77 0.45
N ASN A 32 -0.17 1.24 1.25
CA ASN A 32 0.10 0.49 2.46
C ASN A 32 -0.62 -0.85 2.36
N PRO A 33 0.09 -1.99 2.36
CA PRO A 33 -0.52 -3.31 2.21
C PRO A 33 -1.34 -3.73 3.44
N GLY A 34 -1.28 -2.98 4.55
CA GLY A 34 -1.86 -3.36 5.83
C GLY A 34 -0.96 -4.34 6.58
N SER A 35 -1.58 -5.27 7.32
CA SER A 35 -0.87 -6.32 8.04
C SER A 35 -1.45 -7.69 7.70
N PRO A 36 -0.62 -8.69 7.37
CA PRO A 36 -1.11 -10.03 7.06
C PRO A 36 -1.44 -10.85 8.31
N THR A 37 -0.98 -10.42 9.50
CA THR A 37 -1.06 -11.22 10.74
C THR A 37 -1.65 -10.46 11.94
N ASP A 38 -1.74 -9.14 11.89
CA ASP A 38 -2.30 -8.37 13.01
C ASP A 38 -3.82 -8.42 13.02
N THR A 39 -4.38 -9.06 14.05
CA THR A 39 -5.82 -9.18 14.31
C THR A 39 -6.32 -8.19 15.37
N PHE A 40 -5.44 -7.40 15.98
CA PHE A 40 -5.78 -6.48 17.08
C PHE A 40 -5.98 -5.04 16.62
N PHE A 41 -5.05 -4.49 15.82
CA PHE A 41 -5.12 -3.08 15.40
C PHE A 41 -5.51 -2.89 13.94
N SER A 42 -5.25 -3.89 13.09
CA SER A 42 -5.70 -3.88 11.70
C SER A 42 -7.23 -4.05 11.61
N PRO A 43 -7.92 -3.36 10.68
CA PRO A 43 -9.34 -3.60 10.43
C PRO A 43 -9.61 -5.00 9.82
N TYR A 44 -8.62 -5.60 9.16
CA TYR A 44 -8.63 -6.96 8.62
C TYR A 44 -7.22 -7.38 8.22
N ASN A 45 -6.93 -8.68 8.20
CA ASN A 45 -5.67 -9.18 7.67
C ASN A 45 -5.63 -8.95 6.15
N SER A 46 -4.52 -8.42 5.64
CA SER A 46 -4.39 -8.10 4.22
C SER A 46 -2.98 -8.24 3.71
N CYS A 47 -2.87 -8.42 2.40
CA CYS A 47 -1.64 -8.33 1.64
C CYS A 47 -1.85 -7.38 0.45
N GLY A 48 -0.79 -6.68 0.05
CA GLY A 48 -0.81 -5.81 -1.12
C GLY A 48 -0.13 -6.45 -2.33
N ILE A 49 -0.73 -6.32 -3.51
CA ILE A 49 -0.12 -6.72 -4.78
C ILE A 49 0.08 -5.48 -5.66
N LEU A 50 1.33 -5.25 -6.05
CA LEU A 50 1.73 -4.21 -7.00
C LEU A 50 2.19 -4.88 -8.30
N LYS A 51 1.49 -4.59 -9.40
CA LYS A 51 1.83 -5.05 -10.75
C LYS A 51 2.45 -3.88 -11.51
N ILE A 52 3.73 -4.00 -11.86
CA ILE A 52 4.51 -2.96 -12.55
C ILE A 52 4.81 -3.48 -13.95
N ASN A 53 4.13 -2.90 -14.94
CA ASN A 53 4.39 -3.11 -16.38
C ASN A 53 4.55 -1.73 -17.04
N ASN A 54 3.86 -1.47 -18.16
CA ASN A 54 3.74 -0.14 -18.75
C ASN A 54 2.97 0.85 -17.85
N ASN A 55 2.17 0.34 -16.91
CA ASN A 55 1.45 1.09 -15.89
C ASN A 55 1.65 0.41 -14.54
N ILE A 56 1.39 1.15 -13.46
CA ILE A 56 1.40 0.63 -12.10
C ILE A 56 -0.04 0.37 -11.66
N HIS A 57 -0.34 -0.88 -11.32
CA HIS A 57 -1.62 -1.30 -10.76
C HIS A 57 -1.41 -1.84 -9.35
N ALA A 58 -2.26 -1.43 -8.42
CA ALA A 58 -2.18 -1.79 -7.02
C ALA A 58 -3.51 -2.31 -6.52
N GLU A 59 -3.49 -3.46 -5.87
CA GLU A 59 -4.65 -4.08 -5.24
C GLU A 59 -4.31 -4.50 -3.80
N ILE A 60 -5.30 -4.37 -2.91
CA ILE A 60 -5.23 -4.89 -1.55
C ILE A 60 -6.10 -6.13 -1.51
N ILE A 61 -5.49 -7.26 -1.20
CA ILE A 61 -6.16 -8.54 -1.01
C ILE A 61 -6.45 -8.70 0.47
N LYS A 62 -7.73 -8.77 0.83
CA LYS A 62 -8.15 -9.18 2.16
C LYS A 62 -7.88 -10.67 2.30
N LEU A 63 -7.25 -11.06 3.40
CA LEU A 63 -6.99 -12.44 3.74
C LEU A 63 -8.14 -12.93 4.61
N ASP A 64 -8.81 -13.98 4.16
CA ASP A 64 -9.78 -14.69 4.96
C ASP A 64 -9.05 -15.78 5.75
N ASN A 65 -9.31 -15.84 7.06
CA ASN A 65 -8.80 -16.89 7.93
C ASN A 65 -9.84 -18.04 7.88
N GLU A 66 -9.72 -18.94 6.90
CA GLU A 66 -10.31 -20.28 7.01
C GLU A 66 -9.52 -21.14 8.00
#